data_AF-A0A6B7Q2Q7-F1
#
_entry.id   AF-A0A6B7Q2Q7-F1
#
_cell.length_a   1.000
_cell.length_b   1.000
_cell.length_c   1.000
_cell.angle_alpha   90.00
_cell.angle_beta   90.00
_cell.angle_gamma   90.00
#
_symmetry.space_group_name_H-M   'P 1'
#
loop_
_entity.id
_entity.type
_entity.pdbx_description
1 polymer ?
#
loop_
_entity_poly.entity_id
_entity_poly.type
_entity_poly.pdbx_seq_one_letter_code
_entity_poly.pdbx_strand_id
1 'polypeptide(L)' 'MIETVTVAADWSVQGMSASYKGTHTFGLNVGRDESPEDIEMRARARARQLVADGGCWPVRAVQISSLQVTRDRAPVSDV' A
#
# COMPACT_ATOMS: atom_id res chain seq x y z
N MET A 1 14.02 -4.56 -15.56
CA MET A 1 14.64 -4.46 -14.21
C MET A 1 13.51 -4.17 -13.23
N ILE A 2 13.47 -4.88 -12.09
CA ILE A 2 12.39 -4.76 -11.10
C ILE A 2 12.96 -4.00 -9.90
N GLU A 3 12.21 -3.03 -9.39
CA GLU A 3 12.54 -2.23 -8.22
C GLU A 3 11.55 -2.57 -7.10
N THR A 4 11.99 -2.61 -5.84
CA THR A 4 11.08 -2.74 -4.70
C THR A 4 10.85 -1.37 -4.10
N VAL A 5 9.60 -0.94 -4.04
CA VAL A 5 9.20 0.32 -3.41
C VAL A 5 8.52 0.04 -2.09
N THR A 6 8.76 0.88 -1.10
CA THR A 6 8.08 0.81 0.18
C THR A 6 6.79 1.62 0.09
N VAL A 7 5.67 0.98 0.35
CA VAL A 7 4.35 1.63 0.37
C VAL A 7 3.87 1.71 1.81
N ALA A 8 3.55 2.91 2.28
CA ALA A 8 2.79 3.14 3.48
C ALA A 8 1.38 3.61 3.10
N ALA A 9 0.35 2.86 3.52
CA ALA A 9 -1.04 3.14 3.21
C ALA A 9 -1.84 3.33 4.51
N ASP A 10 -2.41 4.52 4.68
CA ASP A 10 -3.37 4.80 5.74
C ASP A 10 -4.74 4.30 5.34
N TRP A 11 -5.32 3.45 6.17
CA TRP A 11 -6.59 2.81 5.91
C TRP A 11 -7.60 3.08 7.03
N SER A 12 -8.87 3.07 6.64
CA SER A 12 -9.98 2.98 7.56
C SER A 12 -10.98 1.93 7.07
N VAL A 13 -11.58 1.23 8.01
CA VAL A 13 -12.70 0.34 7.76
C VAL A 13 -13.88 0.77 8.61
N GLN A 14 -15.05 0.78 7.99
CA GLN A 14 -16.30 1.03 8.70
C GLN A 14 -16.96 -0.32 9.00
N GLY A 15 -16.88 -0.74 10.26
CA GLY A 15 -17.63 -1.90 10.77
C GLY A 15 -19.07 -1.52 11.11
N MET A 16 -19.89 -2.50 11.49
CA MET A 16 -21.28 -2.26 11.89
C MET A 16 -21.44 -1.42 13.16
N SER A 17 -20.44 -1.43 14.07
CA SER A 17 -20.53 -0.75 15.37
C SER A 17 -19.31 0.11 15.70
N ALA A 18 -18.24 0.02 14.91
CA ALA A 18 -17.01 0.77 15.13
C ALA A 18 -16.28 1.02 13.80
N SER A 19 -15.63 2.17 13.72
CA SER A 19 -14.68 2.48 12.65
C SER A 19 -13.28 2.20 13.17
N TYR A 20 -12.50 1.40 12.43
CA TYR A 20 -11.09 1.16 12.74
C TYR A 20 -10.24 1.90 11.72
N LYS A 21 -9.08 2.40 12.16
CA LYS A 21 -8.09 3.03 11.30
C LYS A 21 -6.71 2.56 11.67
N GLY A 22 -5.81 2.54 10.70
CA GLY A 22 -4.42 2.19 10.92
C GLY A 22 -3.57 2.54 9.71
N THR A 23 -2.28 2.21 9.80
CA THR A 23 -1.33 2.37 8.72
C THR A 23 -0.70 1.00 8.44
N HIS A 24 -0.69 0.57 7.18
CA HIS A 24 0.01 -0.62 6.74
C HIS A 24 1.20 -0.25 5.88
N THR A 25 2.37 -0.76 6.24
CA THR A 25 3.60 -0.61 5.45
C THR A 25 3.99 -1.94 4.84
N PHE A 26 4.24 -1.97 3.53
CA PHE A 26 4.63 -3.18 2.79
C PHE A 26 5.50 -2.84 1.57
N GLY A 27 6.27 -3.83 1.09
CA GLY A 27 7.03 -3.71 -0.15
C GLY A 27 6.18 -4.07 -1.38
N LEU A 28 6.32 -3.30 -2.45
CA LEU A 28 5.71 -3.57 -3.76
C LEU A 28 6.79 -3.62 -4.84
N ASN A 29 6.80 -4.69 -5.63
CA ASN A 29 7.70 -4.82 -6.77
C ASN A 29 7.10 -4.12 -7.99
N VAL A 30 7.84 -3.16 -8.54
CA VAL A 30 7.44 -2.33 -9.67
C VAL A 30 8.45 -2.44 -10.80
N GLY A 31 7.96 -2.32 -12.04
CA GLY A 31 8.84 -2.12 -13.18
C GLY A 31 9.44 -0.72 -13.13
N ARG A 32 10.68 -0.56 -13.60
CA ARG A 32 11.33 0.75 -13.71
C ARG A 32 10.56 1.73 -14.60
N ASP A 33 9.95 1.22 -15.67
CA ASP A 33 9.15 1.98 -16.63
C ASP A 33 7.64 1.99 -16.29
N GLU A 34 7.27 1.44 -15.13
CA GLU A 34 5.89 1.40 -14.71
C GLU A 34 5.41 2.79 -14.29
N SER A 35 4.22 3.17 -14.77
CA SER A 35 3.69 4.49 -14.52
C SER A 35 3.38 4.68 -13.03
N PRO A 36 3.54 5.89 -12.47
CA PRO A 36 3.17 6.17 -11.09
C PRO A 36 1.70 5.81 -10.79
N GLU A 37 0.81 6.02 -11.76
CA GLU A 37 -0.62 5.71 -11.66
C GLU A 37 -0.87 4.20 -11.51
N ASP A 38 -0.19 3.38 -12.30
CA ASP A 38 -0.28 1.92 -12.21
C ASP A 38 0.29 1.41 -10.88
N ILE A 39 1.42 1.97 -10.44
CA ILE A 39 2.03 1.64 -9.16
C ILE A 39 1.06 1.99 -8.02
N GLU A 40 0.46 3.18 -8.04
CA GLU A 40 -0.54 3.59 -7.05
C GLU A 40 -1.77 2.70 -7.07
N MET A 41 -2.27 2.33 -8.26
CA MET A 41 -3.42 1.44 -8.40
C MET A 41 -3.14 0.07 -7.77
N ARG A 42 -1.98 -0.53 -8.07
CA ARG A 42 -1.57 -1.81 -7.49
C ARG A 42 -1.29 -1.70 -6.01
N ALA A 43 -0.65 -0.61 -5.57
CA ALA A 43 -0.40 -0.34 -4.16
C ALA A 43 -1.70 -0.23 -3.36
N ARG A 44 -2.71 0.50 -3.87
CA ARG A 44 -4.04 0.57 -3.24
C ARG A 44 -4.73 -0.78 -3.22
N ALA A 45 -4.69 -1.53 -4.32
CA ALA A 45 -5.29 -2.87 -4.39
C ALA A 45 -4.66 -3.83 -3.37
N ARG A 46 -3.32 -3.81 -3.27
CA ARG A 46 -2.57 -4.62 -2.30
C ARG A 46 -2.86 -4.22 -0.86
N ALA A 47 -2.90 -2.91 -0.57
CA ALA A 47 -3.26 -2.41 0.75
C ALA A 47 -4.65 -2.87 1.19
N ARG A 48 -5.64 -2.81 0.28
CA ARG A 48 -7.00 -3.31 0.53
C ARG A 48 -7.02 -4.81 0.83
N GLN A 49 -6.26 -5.59 0.06
CA GLN A 49 -6.14 -7.03 0.28
C GLN A 49 -5.53 -7.33 1.66
N LEU A 50 -4.45 -6.65 2.04
CA LEU A 50 -3.81 -6.83 3.35
C LEU A 50 -4.73 -6.48 4.52
N VAL A 51 -5.52 -5.40 4.40
CA VAL A 51 -6.52 -5.02 5.40
C VAL A 51 -7.64 -6.06 5.48
N ALA A 52 -8.08 -6.61 4.34
CA ALA A 52 -9.10 -7.64 4.28
C ALA A 52 -8.61 -8.99 4.85
N ASP A 53 -7.40 -9.41 4.52
CA ASP A 53 -6.79 -10.66 4.99
C ASP A 53 -6.38 -10.57 6.48
N GLY A 54 -5.99 -9.39 6.96
CA GLY A 54 -5.56 -9.17 8.33
C GLY A 54 -6.69 -9.06 9.36
N GLY A 55 -7.93 -8.85 8.93
CA GLY A 55 -9.07 -8.70 9.82
C GLY A 55 -9.95 -9.95 9.88
N CYS A 56 -10.06 -10.59 11.04
CA CYS A 56 -11.13 -11.55 11.35
C CYS A 56 -12.56 -10.93 11.35
N TRP A 57 -12.74 -9.74 10.78
CA TRP A 57 -13.97 -8.97 10.83
C TRP A 57 -14.57 -8.81 9.44
N PRO A 58 -15.92 -8.84 9.29
CA PRO A 58 -16.56 -8.60 8.01
C PRO A 58 -16.35 -7.15 7.59
N VAL A 59 -15.34 -6.92 6.75
CA VAL A 59 -14.98 -5.59 6.24
C VAL A 59 -16.02 -5.16 5.20
N ARG A 60 -16.88 -4.21 5.54
CA ARG A 60 -17.89 -3.67 4.60
C ARG A 60 -17.28 -2.75 3.54
N ALA A 61 -16.30 -1.94 3.94
CA ALA A 61 -15.60 -1.01 3.05
C ALA A 61 -14.20 -0.73 3.60
N VAL A 62 -13.17 -0.92 2.76
CA VAL A 62 -11.82 -0.44 3.01
C VAL A 62 -11.62 0.86 2.25
N GLN A 63 -11.37 1.94 2.98
CA GLN A 63 -10.97 3.21 2.40
C GLN A 63 -9.48 3.41 2.63
N ILE A 64 -8.74 3.65 1.54
CA ILE A 64 -7.34 4.09 1.61
C ILE A 64 -7.36 5.61 1.51
N SER A 65 -7.03 6.28 2.61
CA SER A 65 -7.12 7.74 2.73
C SER A 65 -5.85 8.43 2.25
N SER A 66 -4.71 7.76 2.42
CA SER A 66 -3.40 8.26 2.00
C SER A 66 -2.53 7.09 1.56
N LEU A 67 -1.67 7.35 0.59
CA LEU A 67 -0.69 6.38 0.11
C LEU A 67 0.63 7.10 -0.16
N GLN A 68 1.69 6.64 0.49
CA GLN A 68 3.04 7.13 0.30
C GLN A 68 3.87 6.01 -0.32
N VAL A 69 4.44 6.26 -1.49
CA VAL A 69 5.39 5.36 -2.15
C VAL A 69 6.78 5.93 -2.03
N THR A 70 7.62 5.28 -1.25
CA THR A 70 9.04 5.59 -1.15
C THR A 70 9.80 4.64 -2.06
N ARG A 71 10.32 5.19 -3.17
CA ARG A 71 11.35 4.50 -3.95
C ARG A 71 12.65 4.64 -3.18
N ASP A 72 13.02 3.61 -2.43
CA ASP A 72 14.35 3.53 -1.83
C ASP A 72 15.34 3.31 -2.96
N ARG A 73 15.72 4.40 -3.63
CA ARG A 73 16.81 4.38 -4.58
C ARG A 73 18.05 4.29 -3.72
N ALA A 74 18.50 3.06 -3.44
CA ALA A 74 19.81 2.84 -2.86
C ALA A 74 20.79 3.76 -3.62
N PRO A 75 21.50 4.68 -2.94
CA PRO A 75 22.44 5.54 -3.63
C PRO A 75 23.43 4.60 -4.31
N VAL A 76 23.49 4.69 -5.63
CA VAL A 76 24.63 4.15 -6.37
C VAL A 76 25.83 4.95 -5.87
N SER A 77 26.59 4.37 -4.94
CA SER A 77 27.93 4.84 -4.64
C SER A 77 28.75 4.57 -5.90
N ASP A 78 28.89 5.59 -6.73
CA ASP A 78 29.97 5.67 -7.71
C ASP A 78 31.29 5.65 -6.91
N VAL A 79 32.04 4.56 -7.06
CA VAL A 79 33.43 4.40 -6.62
C VAL A 79 34.31 4.52 -7.84
#